data_AF-A0A916LVF4-F1
#
_entry.id   AF-A0A916LVF4-F1
#
_cell.length_a   1.000
_cell.length_b   1.000
_cell.length_c   1.000
_cell.angle_alpha   90.00
_cell.angle_beta   90.00
_cell.angle_gamma   90.00
#
_symmetry.space_group_name_H-M   'P 1'
#
loop_
_entity.id
_entity.type
_entity.pdbx_description
1 polymer ?
#
loop_
_entity_poly.entity_id
_entity_poly.type
_entity_poly.pdbx_seq_one_letter_code
_entity_poly.pdbx_strand_id
1 'polypeptide(L)'
;MHDSGWNLGAYGYFDRRRSEEGNYFNQGTLGAEVLGRDWDFRTNVYHPIGDRAKDLGTRSGGAATATLAGTAIQVVTPGSTMWEERALKGYDAEVGWRVPFFDAADHSQLRLYLGRYRFADGGMTVSGPRLRAELALAEMPGLWQGSQFFLGGETQHDDARGTQSFLSLRLRIPFGGKPEGSRQLTMQKRRMTAPVMRDVDIVTQSRVVAATPTLVETATGTVGGQTIAVLDSGTVNGQAAIQAALDAAGANSTVVLSGNFTTAGTVNVNVGQTLMGAGSVTVRSPSGRTVTLTTPGATIESNIAANGVSAISMADNSTLSGMTIVRDTPPANGDPHAVEAIGVNGATIVNNTLTATSTNSNAFGVYIQDSSNITISGNTISGVRPSAVGIGLYINNSSVKVADNTLGGTGSTSYAVYLVANGGDTVTIQPGSTGNTFSNGVCGFVGAGTFNGTLIADGSPCP
;
A
#
# COMPACT_ATOMS: atom_id res chain seq x y z
N MET A 1 -5.83 -67.64 -1.95
CA MET A 1 -6.11 -67.80 -0.50
C MET A 1 -5.06 -68.74 0.04
N HIS A 2 -4.30 -68.32 1.05
CA HIS A 2 -3.29 -69.19 1.67
C HIS A 2 -4.00 -70.16 2.63
N ASP A 3 -3.44 -71.35 2.83
CA ASP A 3 -4.02 -72.39 3.71
C ASP A 3 -4.18 -71.91 5.18
N SER A 4 -3.45 -70.85 5.55
CA SER A 4 -3.54 -70.17 6.85
C SER A 4 -4.76 -69.26 7.01
N GLY A 5 -5.64 -69.12 6.01
CA GLY A 5 -6.84 -68.29 6.08
C GLY A 5 -6.63 -66.79 5.79
N TRP A 6 -5.48 -66.43 5.18
CA TRP A 6 -5.14 -65.05 4.80
C TRP A 6 -5.18 -64.84 3.28
N ASN A 7 -5.51 -63.61 2.88
CA ASN A 7 -5.31 -63.12 1.51
C ASN A 7 -4.15 -62.12 1.54
N LEU A 8 -3.13 -62.40 0.73
CA LEU A 8 -2.01 -61.50 0.49
C LEU A 8 -2.19 -60.87 -0.88
N GLY A 9 -2.03 -59.55 -0.96
CA GLY A 9 -2.15 -58.79 -2.19
C GLY A 9 -1.08 -57.71 -2.29
N ALA A 10 -0.70 -57.39 -3.53
CA ALA A 10 0.11 -56.23 -3.86
C ALA A 10 -0.46 -55.58 -5.11
N TYR A 11 -0.32 -54.27 -5.24
CA TYR A 11 -0.82 -53.51 -6.37
C TYR A 11 0.04 -52.29 -6.66
N GLY A 12 -0.12 -51.76 -7.86
CA GLY A 12 0.49 -50.50 -8.28
C GLY A 12 -0.51 -49.64 -9.05
N TYR A 13 -0.38 -48.32 -8.89
CA TYR A 13 -1.17 -47.33 -9.62
C TYR A 13 -0.27 -46.23 -10.19
N PHE A 14 -0.73 -45.64 -11.29
CA PHE A 14 -0.23 -44.38 -11.79
C PHE A 14 -1.37 -43.36 -11.74
N ASP A 15 -1.18 -42.32 -10.94
CA ASP A 15 -2.17 -41.30 -10.66
C ASP A 15 -1.75 -39.98 -11.33
N ARG A 16 -2.70 -39.30 -11.98
CA ARG A 16 -2.53 -37.93 -12.47
C ARG A 16 -3.67 -37.08 -11.95
N ARG A 17 -3.33 -35.98 -11.27
CA ARG A 17 -4.32 -35.10 -10.64
C ARG A 17 -4.05 -33.65 -10.99
N ARG A 18 -5.12 -32.88 -11.15
CA ARG A 18 -5.09 -31.42 -11.15
C ARG A 18 -5.26 -30.91 -9.71
N SER A 19 -4.32 -30.14 -9.20
CA SER A 19 -4.39 -29.53 -7.87
C SER A 19 -5.39 -28.37 -7.81
N GLU A 20 -5.64 -27.86 -6.61
CA GLU A 20 -6.50 -26.70 -6.36
C GLU A 20 -5.95 -25.43 -7.04
N GLU A 21 -4.63 -25.27 -7.09
CA GLU A 21 -3.94 -24.19 -7.82
C GLU A 21 -3.94 -24.40 -9.35
N GLY A 22 -4.58 -25.46 -9.83
CA GLY A 22 -4.76 -25.75 -11.25
C GLY A 22 -3.59 -26.47 -11.92
N ASN A 23 -2.56 -26.85 -11.17
CA ASN A 23 -1.38 -27.55 -11.67
C ASN A 23 -1.60 -29.05 -11.82
N TYR A 24 -0.92 -29.70 -12.76
CA TYR A 24 -0.95 -31.16 -12.90
C TYR A 24 0.27 -31.81 -12.25
N PHE A 25 0.01 -32.82 -11.41
CA PHE A 25 1.04 -33.69 -10.83
C PHE A 25 0.79 -35.14 -11.20
N ASN A 26 1.87 -35.93 -11.24
CA ASN A 26 1.82 -37.37 -11.47
C ASN A 26 2.45 -38.09 -10.28
N GLN A 27 1.93 -39.26 -9.93
CA GLN A 27 2.38 -40.05 -8.80
C GLN A 27 2.31 -41.55 -9.11
N GLY A 28 3.35 -42.28 -8.74
CA GLY A 28 3.31 -43.73 -8.67
C GLY A 28 2.93 -44.16 -7.26
N THR A 29 2.06 -45.15 -7.15
CA THR A 29 1.63 -45.73 -5.88
C THR A 29 1.95 -47.22 -5.88
N LEU A 30 2.53 -47.71 -4.78
CA LEU A 30 2.72 -49.14 -4.52
C LEU A 30 2.08 -49.48 -3.18
N GLY A 31 1.28 -50.53 -3.13
CA GLY A 31 0.62 -50.95 -1.91
C GLY A 31 0.61 -52.45 -1.71
N ALA A 32 0.47 -52.86 -0.46
CA ALA A 32 0.37 -54.24 -0.04
C ALA A 32 -0.76 -54.42 0.98
N GLU A 33 -1.45 -55.56 0.91
CA GLU A 33 -2.56 -55.90 1.80
C GLU A 33 -2.41 -57.32 2.35
N VAL A 34 -2.72 -57.45 3.64
CA VAL A 34 -2.82 -58.72 4.37
C VAL A 34 -4.20 -58.76 5.01
N LEU A 35 -5.13 -59.48 4.39
CA LEU A 35 -6.53 -59.50 4.75
C LEU A 35 -6.90 -60.84 5.37
N GLY A 36 -7.22 -60.86 6.66
CA GLY A 36 -7.63 -62.06 7.39
C GLY A 36 -9.11 -62.06 7.76
N ARG A 37 -9.47 -62.96 8.67
CA ARG A 37 -10.83 -63.05 9.22
C ARG A 37 -11.15 -61.82 10.07
N ASP A 38 -10.36 -61.59 11.12
CA ASP A 38 -10.63 -60.51 12.08
C ASP A 38 -9.73 -59.30 11.92
N TRP A 39 -8.57 -59.49 11.27
CA TRP A 39 -7.54 -58.46 11.17
C TRP A 39 -7.17 -58.16 9.73
N ASP A 40 -6.88 -56.90 9.48
CA ASP A 40 -6.46 -56.36 8.18
C ASP A 40 -5.20 -55.55 8.41
N PHE A 41 -4.24 -55.66 7.50
CA PHE A 41 -3.10 -54.77 7.45
C PHE A 41 -2.96 -54.24 6.03
N ARG A 42 -2.82 -52.94 5.91
CA ARG A 42 -2.60 -52.27 4.63
C ARG A 42 -1.48 -51.26 4.77
N THR A 43 -0.69 -51.13 3.71
CA THR A 43 0.34 -50.10 3.61
C THR A 43 0.46 -49.63 2.18
N ASN A 44 0.67 -48.33 2.00
CA ASN A 44 0.83 -47.69 0.71
C ASN A 44 2.03 -46.74 0.74
N VAL A 45 2.78 -46.70 -0.35
CA VAL A 45 3.85 -45.73 -0.59
C VAL A 45 3.56 -44.96 -1.86
N TYR A 46 3.70 -43.64 -1.76
CA TYR A 46 3.34 -42.67 -2.79
C TYR A 46 4.58 -41.88 -3.22
N HIS A 47 4.89 -41.91 -4.50
CA HIS A 47 6.07 -41.27 -5.05
C HIS A 47 5.71 -40.37 -6.25
N PRO A 48 5.75 -39.03 -6.09
CA PRO A 48 5.58 -38.11 -7.21
C PRO A 48 6.62 -38.34 -8.31
N ILE A 49 6.22 -38.25 -9.58
CA ILE A 49 7.05 -38.55 -10.75
C ILE A 49 7.08 -37.34 -11.70
N GLY A 50 8.25 -37.06 -12.26
CA GLY A 50 8.44 -35.95 -13.18
C GLY A 50 8.57 -34.62 -12.45
N ASP A 51 7.84 -33.62 -12.92
CA ASP A 51 7.84 -32.29 -12.31
C ASP A 51 7.00 -32.28 -11.01
N ARG A 52 7.68 -31.99 -9.90
CA ARG A 52 7.13 -32.08 -8.54
C ARG A 52 6.87 -30.72 -7.93
N ALA A 53 7.25 -29.65 -8.61
CA ALA A 53 7.25 -28.29 -8.11
C ALA A 53 6.72 -27.33 -9.17
N LYS A 54 5.80 -26.44 -8.81
CA LYS A 54 5.16 -25.52 -9.74
C LYS A 54 5.19 -24.12 -9.15
N ASP A 55 5.75 -23.19 -9.90
CA ASP A 55 5.77 -21.78 -9.50
C ASP A 55 4.35 -21.23 -9.43
N LEU A 56 3.98 -20.64 -8.30
CA LEU A 56 2.74 -19.91 -8.10
C LEU A 56 2.92 -18.39 -8.28
N GLY A 57 4.10 -18.00 -8.76
CA GLY A 57 4.47 -16.61 -9.03
C GLY A 57 4.98 -15.84 -7.81
N THR A 58 5.15 -14.54 -8.01
CA THR A 58 5.66 -13.60 -6.99
C THR A 58 4.53 -12.69 -6.53
N ARG A 59 4.30 -12.65 -5.21
CA ARG A 59 3.41 -11.69 -4.57
C ARG A 59 4.23 -10.50 -4.09
N SER A 60 4.05 -9.35 -4.73
CA SER A 60 4.65 -8.08 -4.32
C SER A 60 3.95 -7.55 -3.07
N GLY A 61 4.71 -6.93 -2.16
CA GLY A 61 4.19 -6.22 -0.99
C GLY A 61 3.55 -4.86 -1.32
N GLY A 62 3.54 -4.44 -2.59
CA GLY A 62 2.92 -3.20 -3.06
C GLY A 62 3.90 -2.21 -3.70
N ALA A 63 3.39 -1.03 -4.01
CA ALA A 63 4.20 0.08 -4.54
C ALA A 63 5.05 0.71 -3.42
N ALA A 64 6.18 1.29 -3.80
CA ALA A 64 6.99 2.07 -2.87
C ALA A 64 6.25 3.33 -2.42
N THR A 65 6.40 3.70 -1.15
CA THR A 65 5.79 4.89 -0.54
C THR A 65 6.86 5.78 0.07
N ALA A 66 6.54 7.07 0.23
CA ALA A 66 7.42 8.04 0.88
C ALA A 66 6.66 8.68 2.05
N THR A 67 7.32 8.79 3.19
CA THR A 67 6.78 9.46 4.39
C THR A 67 7.82 10.35 5.03
N LEU A 68 7.36 11.40 5.71
CA LEU A 68 8.21 12.12 6.65
C LEU A 68 8.42 11.27 7.90
N ALA A 69 9.66 11.23 8.37
CA ALA A 69 10.07 10.61 9.61
C ALA A 69 11.06 11.55 10.33
N GLY A 70 10.52 12.44 11.16
CA GLY A 70 11.30 13.55 11.73
C GLY A 70 11.83 14.47 10.63
N THR A 71 13.15 14.67 10.61
CA THR A 71 13.86 15.53 9.65
C THR A 71 14.30 14.80 8.37
N ALA A 72 13.82 13.58 8.15
CA ALA A 72 14.14 12.76 6.98
C ALA A 72 12.90 12.35 6.19
N ILE A 73 13.10 12.12 4.89
CA ILE A 73 12.09 11.51 4.02
C ILE A 73 12.46 10.05 3.84
N GLN A 74 11.65 9.14 4.37
CA GLN A 74 11.85 7.70 4.24
C GLN A 74 11.07 7.16 3.05
N VAL A 75 11.77 6.53 2.13
CA VAL A 75 11.23 5.74 1.03
C VAL A 75 11.17 4.29 1.46
N VAL A 76 9.96 3.75 1.58
CA VAL A 76 9.70 2.36 1.94
C VAL A 76 9.35 1.61 0.66
N THR A 77 10.19 0.66 0.29
CA THR A 77 9.93 -0.28 -0.80
C THR A 77 9.52 -1.63 -0.20
N PRO A 78 8.23 -2.00 -0.28
CA PRO A 78 7.79 -3.30 0.20
C PRO A 78 8.54 -4.45 -0.47
N GLY A 79 8.82 -5.48 0.31
CA GLY A 79 9.42 -6.72 -0.17
C GLY A 79 8.51 -7.51 -1.11
N SER A 80 8.94 -8.72 -1.48
CA SER A 80 8.13 -9.65 -2.26
C SER A 80 8.34 -11.09 -1.82
N THR A 81 7.33 -11.93 -1.97
CA THR A 81 7.41 -13.37 -1.66
C THR A 81 7.14 -14.20 -2.90
N MET A 82 8.00 -15.18 -3.17
CA MET A 82 7.83 -16.16 -4.24
C MET A 82 7.25 -17.44 -3.66
N TRP A 83 6.22 -17.97 -4.32
CA TRP A 83 5.49 -19.15 -3.87
C TRP A 83 5.65 -20.30 -4.86
N GLU A 84 5.69 -21.52 -4.33
CA GLU A 84 5.73 -22.77 -5.10
C GLU A 84 4.69 -23.74 -4.51
N GLU A 85 3.98 -24.46 -5.37
CA GLU A 85 3.22 -25.65 -5.02
C GLU A 85 4.05 -26.91 -5.28
N ARG A 86 4.02 -27.87 -4.36
CA ARG A 86 4.79 -29.10 -4.48
C ARG A 86 3.98 -30.35 -4.15
N ALA A 87 4.16 -31.40 -4.96
CA ALA A 87 3.64 -32.73 -4.66
C ALA A 87 4.53 -33.44 -3.64
N LEU A 88 3.91 -33.95 -2.58
CA LEU A 88 4.59 -34.61 -1.47
C LEU A 88 4.69 -36.12 -1.72
N LYS A 89 5.86 -36.69 -1.47
CA LYS A 89 6.04 -38.14 -1.33
C LYS A 89 5.63 -38.57 0.06
N GLY A 90 5.12 -39.79 0.21
CA GLY A 90 4.67 -40.24 1.52
C GLY A 90 4.29 -41.70 1.57
N TYR A 91 3.69 -42.07 2.68
CA TYR A 91 3.14 -43.39 2.91
C TYR A 91 1.95 -43.32 3.87
N ASP A 92 1.12 -44.34 3.83
CA ASP A 92 0.13 -44.62 4.87
C ASP A 92 0.19 -46.09 5.30
N ALA A 93 -0.29 -46.35 6.50
CA ALA A 93 -0.53 -47.68 7.00
C ALA A 93 -1.83 -47.71 7.81
N GLU A 94 -2.57 -48.81 7.69
CA GLU A 94 -3.86 -49.01 8.35
C GLU A 94 -3.94 -50.42 8.93
N VAL A 95 -4.43 -50.53 10.17
CA VAL A 95 -4.80 -51.79 10.80
C VAL A 95 -6.31 -51.82 10.96
N GLY A 96 -6.95 -52.87 10.44
CA GLY A 96 -8.38 -53.11 10.55
C GLY A 96 -8.70 -54.21 11.53
N TRP A 97 -9.78 -54.03 12.28
CA TRP A 97 -10.34 -55.01 13.21
C TRP A 97 -11.83 -55.23 12.92
N ARG A 98 -12.24 -56.49 12.79
CA ARG A 98 -13.65 -56.88 12.71
C ARG A 98 -14.23 -56.90 14.11
N VAL A 99 -15.19 -56.02 14.36
CA VAL A 99 -15.87 -55.95 15.64
C VAL A 99 -16.82 -57.14 15.75
N PRO A 100 -16.80 -57.90 16.85
CA PRO A 100 -17.59 -59.13 17.01
C PRO A 100 -19.06 -58.84 17.37
N PHE A 101 -19.70 -57.86 16.73
CA PHE A 101 -21.15 -57.64 16.83
C PHE A 101 -21.95 -58.62 15.97
N PHE A 102 -21.33 -59.13 14.91
CA PHE A 102 -21.90 -60.14 14.02
C PHE A 102 -20.99 -61.36 13.97
N ASP A 103 -21.59 -62.52 13.69
CA ASP A 103 -20.83 -63.74 13.45
C ASP A 103 -19.93 -63.58 12.22
N ALA A 104 -18.76 -64.21 12.25
CA ALA A 104 -17.78 -64.07 11.17
C ALA A 104 -18.32 -64.50 9.80
N ALA A 105 -19.26 -65.44 9.77
CA ALA A 105 -19.89 -65.94 8.55
C ALA A 105 -21.10 -65.12 8.08
N ASP A 106 -21.57 -64.16 8.90
CA ASP A 106 -22.78 -63.40 8.63
C ASP A 106 -22.62 -62.50 7.39
N HIS A 107 -23.77 -62.10 6.83
CA HIS A 107 -23.87 -61.17 5.72
C HIS A 107 -23.55 -59.73 6.14
N SER A 108 -23.64 -59.42 7.44
CA SER A 108 -23.29 -58.13 8.00
C SER A 108 -21.94 -58.18 8.70
N GLN A 109 -21.06 -57.21 8.44
CA GLN A 109 -19.79 -57.07 9.13
C GLN A 109 -19.51 -55.62 9.47
N LEU A 110 -19.19 -55.34 10.74
CA LEU A 110 -18.65 -54.05 11.16
C LEU A 110 -17.14 -54.16 11.33
N ARG A 111 -16.41 -53.20 10.77
CA ARG A 111 -14.95 -53.07 10.91
C ARG A 111 -14.56 -51.68 11.35
N LEU A 112 -13.59 -51.61 12.25
CA LEU A 112 -12.91 -50.39 12.67
C LEU A 112 -11.48 -50.44 12.18
N TYR A 113 -10.95 -49.28 11.80
CA TYR A 113 -9.65 -49.12 11.19
C TYR A 113 -8.92 -47.97 11.86
N LEU A 114 -7.70 -48.25 12.30
CA LEU A 114 -6.78 -47.23 12.81
C LEU A 114 -5.60 -47.13 11.85
N GLY A 115 -5.38 -45.95 11.33
CA GLY A 115 -4.31 -45.67 10.39
C GLY A 115 -3.49 -44.45 10.76
N ARG A 116 -2.34 -44.34 10.09
CA ARG A 116 -1.48 -43.16 10.13
C ARG A 116 -0.89 -42.92 8.74
N TYR A 117 -0.77 -41.67 8.36
CA TYR A 117 -0.11 -41.26 7.13
C TYR A 117 0.98 -40.22 7.41
N ARG A 118 1.96 -40.14 6.50
CA ARG A 118 3.01 -39.12 6.50
C ARG A 118 3.45 -38.84 5.07
N PHE A 119 3.27 -37.60 4.64
CA PHE A 119 3.74 -37.04 3.38
C PHE A 119 4.69 -35.89 3.66
N ALA A 120 5.87 -35.88 3.04
CA ALA A 120 6.86 -34.83 3.25
C ALA A 120 7.77 -34.64 2.03
N ASP A 121 7.96 -33.39 1.63
CA ASP A 121 8.99 -32.97 0.68
C ASP A 121 9.33 -31.49 0.87
N GLY A 122 10.59 -31.14 0.64
CA GLY A 122 11.13 -29.78 0.74
C GLY A 122 10.62 -28.95 1.93
N GLY A 123 10.80 -29.48 3.14
CA GLY A 123 10.47 -28.79 4.39
C GLY A 123 9.00 -28.82 4.81
N MET A 124 8.08 -29.24 3.93
CA MET A 124 6.66 -29.40 4.26
C MET A 124 6.38 -30.81 4.76
N THR A 125 5.45 -30.95 5.70
CA THR A 125 4.99 -32.26 6.21
C THR A 125 3.49 -32.24 6.46
N VAL A 126 2.80 -33.25 5.96
CA VAL A 126 1.39 -33.54 6.22
C VAL A 126 1.34 -34.93 6.83
N SER A 127 1.03 -35.04 8.11
CA SER A 127 1.00 -36.33 8.80
C SER A 127 -0.01 -36.34 9.91
N GLY A 128 -0.69 -37.47 10.09
CA GLY A 128 -1.81 -37.53 11.01
C GLY A 128 -2.33 -38.94 11.25
N PRO A 129 -3.10 -39.14 12.34
CA PRO A 129 -3.92 -40.33 12.51
C PRO A 129 -5.13 -40.30 11.58
N ARG A 130 -5.65 -41.48 11.28
CA ARG A 130 -6.92 -41.72 10.59
C ARG A 130 -7.71 -42.79 11.35
N LEU A 131 -8.99 -42.54 11.60
CA LEU A 131 -9.92 -43.50 12.14
C LEU A 131 -11.03 -43.71 11.12
N ARG A 132 -11.33 -44.97 10.80
CA ARG A 132 -12.39 -45.31 9.85
C ARG A 132 -13.24 -46.45 10.39
N ALA A 133 -14.55 -46.34 10.20
CA ALA A 133 -15.53 -47.38 10.51
C ALA A 133 -16.26 -47.76 9.23
N GLU A 134 -16.48 -49.05 8.99
CA GLU A 134 -17.18 -49.54 7.81
C GLU A 134 -18.14 -50.66 8.20
N LEU A 135 -19.42 -50.50 7.87
CA LEU A 135 -20.44 -51.52 7.92
C LEU A 135 -20.65 -52.07 6.51
N ALA A 136 -20.31 -53.34 6.30
CA ALA A 136 -20.52 -54.05 5.06
C ALA A 136 -21.76 -54.96 5.18
N LEU A 137 -22.69 -54.82 4.23
CA LEU A 137 -23.92 -55.58 4.11
C LEU A 137 -23.88 -56.35 2.79
N ALA A 138 -23.65 -57.66 2.87
CA ALA A 138 -23.57 -58.54 1.71
C ALA A 138 -24.94 -59.10 1.35
N GLU A 139 -25.16 -59.36 0.05
CA GLU A 139 -26.38 -60.01 -0.47
C GLU A 139 -27.66 -59.23 -0.12
N MET A 140 -27.66 -57.93 -0.42
CA MET A 140 -28.79 -57.04 -0.15
C MET A 140 -30.10 -57.53 -0.78
N PRO A 141 -31.20 -57.63 -0.02
CA PRO A 141 -32.51 -58.05 -0.55
C PRO A 141 -32.98 -57.14 -1.68
N GLY A 142 -33.49 -57.73 -2.77
CA GLY A 142 -34.00 -56.99 -3.92
C GLY A 142 -32.95 -56.54 -4.95
N LEU A 143 -31.66 -56.83 -4.70
CA LEU A 143 -30.56 -56.58 -5.64
C LEU A 143 -30.00 -57.89 -6.23
N TRP A 144 -29.08 -57.78 -7.20
CA TRP A 144 -28.40 -58.95 -7.79
C TRP A 144 -27.66 -59.77 -6.73
N GLN A 145 -27.65 -61.09 -6.92
CA GLN A 145 -26.90 -62.01 -6.07
C GLN A 145 -25.41 -61.64 -6.07
N GLY A 146 -24.82 -61.55 -4.88
CA GLY A 146 -23.43 -61.09 -4.71
C GLY A 146 -23.25 -59.57 -4.67
N SER A 147 -24.34 -58.79 -4.73
CA SER A 147 -24.29 -57.35 -4.45
C SER A 147 -23.86 -57.08 -3.00
N GLN A 148 -23.19 -55.96 -2.79
CA GLN A 148 -22.71 -55.53 -1.47
C GLN A 148 -22.94 -54.04 -1.30
N PHE A 149 -23.39 -53.64 -0.13
CA PHE A 149 -23.54 -52.25 0.26
C PHE A 149 -22.61 -51.95 1.43
N PHE A 150 -21.99 -50.78 1.42
CA PHE A 150 -21.09 -50.34 2.47
C PHE A 150 -21.49 -48.95 2.94
N LEU A 151 -21.60 -48.80 4.26
CA LEU A 151 -21.71 -47.53 4.95
C LEU A 151 -20.40 -47.28 5.69
N GLY A 152 -19.70 -46.20 5.38
CA GLY A 152 -18.41 -45.88 5.99
C GLY A 152 -18.37 -44.48 6.57
N GLY A 153 -17.74 -44.33 7.73
CA GLY A 153 -17.36 -43.04 8.30
C GLY A 153 -15.84 -42.97 8.47
N GLU A 154 -15.23 -41.84 8.13
CA GLU A 154 -13.80 -41.61 8.29
C GLU A 154 -13.56 -40.27 8.95
N THR A 155 -12.58 -40.20 9.84
CA THR A 155 -12.05 -38.94 10.37
C THR A 155 -10.53 -38.99 10.38
N GLN A 156 -9.91 -37.87 10.02
CA GLN A 156 -8.46 -37.70 10.02
C GLN A 156 -8.11 -36.30 10.51
N HIS A 157 -6.92 -36.17 11.08
CA HIS A 157 -6.44 -34.89 11.58
C HIS A 157 -4.96 -34.70 11.26
N ASP A 158 -4.60 -33.57 10.67
CA ASP A 158 -3.21 -33.13 10.51
C ASP A 158 -3.12 -31.60 10.65
N ASP A 159 -1.92 -31.10 10.96
CA ASP A 159 -1.70 -29.67 11.23
C ASP A 159 -1.89 -28.79 9.97
N ALA A 160 -1.77 -29.35 8.76
CA ALA A 160 -1.86 -28.59 7.52
C ALA A 160 -3.32 -28.38 7.06
N ARG A 161 -4.20 -29.36 7.30
CA ARG A 161 -5.61 -29.36 6.83
C ARG A 161 -6.63 -29.32 7.97
N GLY A 162 -6.21 -29.47 9.22
CA GLY A 162 -7.09 -29.60 10.38
C GLY A 162 -7.81 -30.96 10.42
N THR A 163 -8.95 -31.01 11.12
CA THR A 163 -9.79 -32.22 11.19
C THR A 163 -10.71 -32.29 9.98
N GLN A 164 -10.67 -33.42 9.28
CA GLN A 164 -11.56 -33.71 8.16
C GLN A 164 -12.36 -34.98 8.48
N SER A 165 -13.66 -34.96 8.17
CA SER A 165 -14.55 -36.10 8.40
C SER A 165 -15.41 -36.36 7.16
N PHE A 166 -15.52 -37.62 6.78
CA PHE A 166 -16.21 -38.06 5.58
C PHE A 166 -17.25 -39.13 5.91
N LEU A 167 -18.39 -39.07 5.23
CA LEU A 167 -19.39 -40.13 5.21
C LEU A 167 -19.43 -40.71 3.79
N SER A 168 -19.43 -42.04 3.68
CA SER A 168 -19.39 -42.75 2.40
C SER A 168 -20.50 -43.80 2.31
N LEU A 169 -21.10 -43.88 1.12
CA LEU A 169 -22.05 -44.90 0.73
C LEU A 169 -21.50 -45.56 -0.53
N ARG A 170 -21.32 -46.88 -0.51
CA ARG A 170 -20.80 -47.63 -1.67
C ARG A 170 -21.73 -48.78 -1.99
N LEU A 171 -22.17 -48.85 -3.24
CA LEU A 171 -22.88 -49.99 -3.79
C LEU A 171 -21.97 -50.72 -4.78
N ARG A 172 -21.86 -52.03 -4.62
CA ARG A 172 -21.11 -52.90 -5.52
C ARG A 172 -22.05 -53.92 -6.15
N ILE A 173 -22.04 -53.98 -7.48
CA ILE A 173 -22.82 -54.91 -8.28
C ILE A 173 -21.85 -55.72 -9.16
N PRO A 174 -21.76 -57.05 -8.99
CA PRO A 174 -20.94 -57.86 -9.87
C PRO A 174 -21.60 -58.02 -11.26
N PHE A 175 -20.86 -57.73 -12.33
CA PHE A 175 -21.30 -57.98 -13.71
C PHE A 175 -20.82 -59.37 -14.16
N GLY A 176 -21.73 -60.20 -14.69
CA GLY A 176 -21.40 -61.58 -15.12
C GLY A 176 -22.55 -62.61 -15.16
N GLY A 177 -23.78 -62.23 -14.81
CA GLY A 177 -24.94 -63.14 -14.82
C GLY A 177 -24.96 -64.13 -13.64
N LYS A 178 -26.11 -64.78 -13.38
CA LYS A 178 -26.25 -65.82 -12.35
C LYS A 178 -25.52 -67.08 -12.84
N PRO A 179 -24.43 -67.53 -12.19
CA PRO A 179 -23.89 -68.85 -12.50
C PRO A 179 -24.90 -69.89 -12.03
N GLU A 180 -25.30 -70.82 -12.90
CA GLU A 180 -25.95 -72.06 -12.46
C GLU A 180 -25.04 -72.74 -11.41
N GLY A 181 -25.53 -72.86 -10.17
CA GLY A 181 -24.77 -73.44 -9.06
C GLY A 181 -23.85 -72.49 -8.29
N SER A 182 -24.06 -71.17 -8.32
CA SER A 182 -23.20 -70.21 -7.60
C SER A 182 -23.18 -70.45 -6.08
N ARG A 183 -22.10 -71.07 -5.59
CA ARG A 183 -21.80 -71.19 -4.16
C ARG A 183 -21.65 -69.78 -3.58
N GLN A 184 -22.37 -69.47 -2.50
CA GLN A 184 -22.14 -68.24 -1.73
C GLN A 184 -20.64 -68.11 -1.41
N LEU A 185 -20.10 -66.91 -1.64
CA LEU A 185 -18.70 -66.65 -1.34
C LEU A 185 -18.50 -66.79 0.17
N THR A 186 -17.53 -67.62 0.56
CA THR A 186 -17.09 -67.67 1.95
C THR A 186 -16.58 -66.29 2.39
N MET A 187 -16.59 -66.03 3.69
CA MET A 187 -16.09 -64.77 4.26
C MET A 187 -14.74 -64.35 3.68
N GLN A 188 -13.78 -65.27 3.63
CA GLN A 188 -12.44 -64.99 3.10
C GLN A 188 -12.42 -64.74 1.58
N LYS A 189 -13.34 -65.35 0.82
CA LYS A 189 -13.50 -65.07 -0.62
C LYS A 189 -14.15 -63.71 -0.87
N ARG A 190 -15.12 -63.29 -0.06
CA ARG A 190 -15.70 -61.93 -0.12
C ARG A 190 -14.61 -60.88 0.05
N ARG A 191 -13.61 -61.17 0.89
CA ARG A 191 -12.48 -60.29 1.18
C ARG A 191 -11.50 -60.15 0.02
N MET A 192 -11.38 -61.14 -0.87
CA MET A 192 -10.60 -61.01 -2.12
C MET A 192 -11.20 -60.00 -3.10
N THR A 193 -12.44 -59.59 -2.83
CA THR A 193 -13.18 -58.67 -3.67
C THR A 193 -13.43 -57.31 -3.03
N ALA A 194 -12.83 -57.08 -1.86
CA ALA A 194 -12.76 -55.76 -1.26
C ALA A 194 -11.98 -54.81 -2.17
N PRO A 195 -12.38 -53.55 -2.28
CA PRO A 195 -11.63 -52.58 -3.06
C PRO A 195 -10.29 -52.31 -2.40
N VAL A 196 -9.33 -51.95 -3.25
CA VAL A 196 -8.05 -51.41 -2.80
C VAL A 196 -8.30 -50.12 -2.02
N MET A 197 -7.74 -50.04 -0.82
CA MET A 197 -7.79 -48.83 0.00
C MET A 197 -6.44 -48.11 -0.07
N ARG A 198 -6.46 -46.93 -0.67
CA ARG A 198 -5.32 -46.02 -0.84
C ARG A 198 -5.85 -44.58 -0.86
N ASP A 199 -4.95 -43.63 -0.66
CA ASP A 199 -5.20 -42.25 -1.05
C ASP A 199 -5.20 -42.16 -2.57
N VAL A 200 -6.28 -41.63 -3.13
CA VAL A 200 -6.42 -41.42 -4.58
C VAL A 200 -5.96 -40.01 -4.94
N ASP A 201 -5.75 -39.16 -3.93
CA ASP A 201 -5.36 -37.79 -4.08
C ASP A 201 -3.84 -37.67 -4.01
N ILE A 202 -3.26 -36.92 -4.95
CA ILE A 202 -1.86 -36.52 -4.84
C ILE A 202 -1.82 -35.39 -3.82
N VAL A 203 -1.19 -35.64 -2.67
CA VAL A 203 -1.02 -34.63 -1.61
C VAL A 203 -0.09 -33.53 -2.10
N THR A 204 -0.60 -32.31 -2.21
CA THR A 204 0.19 -31.10 -2.55
C THR A 204 0.17 -30.09 -1.40
N GLN A 205 1.20 -29.24 -1.34
CA GLN A 205 1.28 -28.11 -0.40
C GLN A 205 1.99 -26.93 -1.06
N SER A 206 1.59 -25.71 -0.65
CA SER A 206 2.19 -24.46 -1.09
C SER A 206 3.17 -23.93 -0.05
N ARG A 207 4.30 -23.38 -0.48
CA ARG A 207 5.30 -22.74 0.39
C ARG A 207 5.93 -21.51 -0.23
N VAL A 208 6.53 -20.68 0.63
CA VAL A 208 7.45 -19.62 0.24
C VAL A 208 8.80 -20.24 -0.11
N VAL A 209 9.34 -19.92 -1.29
CA VAL A 209 10.67 -20.36 -1.74
C VAL A 209 11.72 -19.26 -1.68
N ALA A 210 11.30 -18.00 -1.79
CA ALA A 210 12.17 -16.84 -1.63
C ALA A 210 11.37 -15.66 -1.10
N ALA A 211 12.04 -14.79 -0.34
CA ALA A 211 11.49 -13.53 0.11
C ALA A 211 12.55 -12.44 -0.01
N THR A 212 12.16 -11.30 -0.58
CA THR A 212 12.95 -10.06 -0.53
C THR A 212 12.41 -9.24 0.64
N PRO A 213 13.27 -8.75 1.55
CA PRO A 213 12.82 -7.94 2.68
C PRO A 213 12.33 -6.56 2.21
N THR A 214 11.53 -5.91 3.06
CA THR A 214 11.21 -4.48 2.89
C THR A 214 12.49 -3.66 3.03
N LEU A 215 12.71 -2.77 2.07
CA LEU A 215 13.84 -1.84 2.07
C LEU A 215 13.36 -0.45 2.49
N VAL A 216 14.04 0.17 3.45
CA VAL A 216 13.78 1.55 3.88
C VAL A 216 15.03 2.38 3.60
N GLU A 217 14.88 3.46 2.84
CA GLU A 217 15.96 4.35 2.46
C GLU A 217 15.62 5.80 2.79
N THR A 218 16.62 6.62 3.12
CA THR A 218 16.43 8.08 3.20
C THR A 218 16.60 8.68 1.82
N ALA A 219 15.63 9.48 1.37
CA ALA A 219 15.70 10.16 0.08
C ALA A 219 16.92 11.10 0.01
N THR A 220 17.56 11.16 -1.15
CA THR A 220 18.81 11.93 -1.36
C THR A 220 18.57 13.24 -2.10
N GLY A 221 17.40 13.42 -2.71
CA GLY A 221 17.05 14.60 -3.48
C GLY A 221 15.69 14.49 -4.15
N THR A 222 15.33 15.52 -4.90
CA THR A 222 14.17 15.51 -5.79
C THR A 222 14.50 14.83 -7.11
N VAL A 223 13.49 14.46 -7.89
CA VAL A 223 13.69 13.94 -9.26
C VAL A 223 14.39 14.96 -10.17
N GLY A 224 14.25 16.26 -9.90
CA GLY A 224 14.93 17.33 -10.62
C GLY A 224 16.42 17.47 -10.30
N GLY A 225 16.98 16.63 -9.41
CA GLY A 225 18.39 16.67 -9.02
C GLY A 225 18.72 17.67 -7.92
N GLN A 226 17.71 18.38 -7.39
CA GLN A 226 17.90 19.30 -6.27
C GLN A 226 18.11 18.53 -4.96
N THR A 227 18.96 19.05 -4.08
CA THR A 227 19.03 18.59 -2.70
C THR A 227 17.69 18.81 -2.01
N ILE A 228 17.33 17.92 -1.09
CA ILE A 228 16.10 18.04 -0.30
C ILE A 228 16.43 18.03 1.19
N ALA A 229 15.84 18.96 1.93
CA ALA A 229 15.92 19.05 3.37
C ALA A 229 14.52 19.11 3.98
N VAL A 230 14.35 18.59 5.19
CA VAL A 230 13.11 18.66 5.96
C VAL A 230 13.37 19.36 7.28
N LEU A 231 12.60 20.40 7.56
CA LEU A 231 12.58 21.09 8.84
C LEU A 231 11.28 20.75 9.54
N ASP A 232 11.39 20.24 10.76
CA ASP A 232 10.25 19.96 11.63
C ASP A 232 10.23 20.96 12.79
N SER A 233 9.08 21.59 13.06
CA SER A 233 8.96 22.63 14.08
C SER A 233 9.23 22.16 15.51
N GLY A 234 9.16 20.85 15.77
CA GLY A 234 9.56 20.25 17.05
C GLY A 234 11.07 20.18 17.26
N THR A 235 11.86 20.38 16.19
CA THR A 235 13.34 20.31 16.22
C THR A 235 14.01 21.62 15.83
N VAL A 236 13.44 22.36 14.87
CA VAL A 236 13.93 23.64 14.39
C VAL A 236 12.87 24.69 14.67
N ASN A 237 13.17 25.69 15.49
CA ASN A 237 12.25 26.79 15.76
C ASN A 237 13.01 28.10 15.99
N GLY A 238 12.35 29.23 15.72
CA GLY A 238 12.98 30.54 15.72
C GLY A 238 13.67 30.87 14.41
N GLN A 239 13.72 32.17 14.10
CA GLN A 239 14.24 32.68 12.83
C GLN A 239 15.68 32.25 12.56
N ALA A 240 16.58 32.35 13.54
CA ALA A 240 18.00 32.04 13.34
C ALA A 240 18.24 30.56 13.00
N ALA A 241 17.48 29.64 13.63
CA ALA A 241 17.59 28.21 13.36
C ALA A 241 17.04 27.85 11.97
N ILE A 242 15.91 28.46 11.58
CA ILE A 242 15.36 28.30 10.23
C ILE A 242 16.35 28.83 9.20
N GLN A 243 16.89 30.04 9.39
CA GLN A 243 17.85 30.63 8.45
C GLN A 243 19.10 29.76 8.31
N ALA A 244 19.69 29.31 9.43
CA ALA A 244 20.85 28.42 9.39
C ALA A 244 20.58 27.11 8.63
N ALA A 245 19.38 26.56 8.76
CA ALA A 245 18.98 25.36 8.03
C ALA A 245 18.74 25.62 6.53
N LEU A 246 18.18 26.77 6.16
CA LEU A 246 18.06 27.19 4.76
C LEU A 246 19.44 27.43 4.12
N ASP A 247 20.36 28.03 4.85
CA ASP A 247 21.73 28.29 4.40
C ASP A 247 22.51 26.99 4.24
N ALA A 248 22.33 26.04 5.18
CA ALA A 248 22.94 24.72 5.10
C ALA A 248 22.39 23.87 3.94
N ALA A 249 21.10 24.01 3.60
CA ALA A 249 20.52 23.37 2.42
C ALA A 249 21.10 23.95 1.11
N GLY A 250 21.49 25.23 1.12
CA GLY A 250 22.16 25.92 0.03
C GLY A 250 21.22 26.40 -1.09
N ALA A 251 21.78 27.13 -2.06
CA ALA A 251 21.07 27.56 -3.26
C ALA A 251 20.57 26.37 -4.09
N ASN A 252 19.50 26.56 -4.86
CA ASN A 252 18.92 25.51 -5.71
C ASN A 252 18.49 24.24 -4.93
N SER A 253 18.09 24.38 -3.66
CA SER A 253 17.60 23.26 -2.85
C SER A 253 16.08 23.30 -2.70
N THR A 254 15.47 22.19 -2.31
CA THR A 254 14.08 22.12 -1.86
C THR A 254 14.06 21.89 -0.35
N VAL A 255 13.43 22.80 0.38
CA VAL A 255 13.31 22.73 1.83
C VAL A 255 11.83 22.58 2.19
N VAL A 256 11.47 21.41 2.70
CA VAL A 256 10.11 21.08 3.16
C VAL A 256 10.00 21.43 4.64
N LEU A 257 9.03 22.26 4.99
CA LEU A 257 8.69 22.56 6.38
C LEU A 257 7.50 21.69 6.80
N SER A 258 7.52 21.29 8.07
CA SER A 258 6.45 20.52 8.71
C SER A 258 6.16 21.12 10.08
N GLY A 259 4.89 21.51 10.30
CA GLY A 259 4.41 22.03 11.58
C GLY A 259 4.36 23.56 11.65
N ASN A 260 4.35 24.09 12.89
CA ASN A 260 4.12 25.51 13.17
C ASN A 260 5.38 26.15 13.75
N PHE A 261 5.92 27.14 13.04
CA PHE A 261 7.15 27.85 13.39
C PHE A 261 6.81 29.25 13.89
N THR A 262 7.55 29.72 14.89
CA THR A 262 7.47 31.11 15.35
C THR A 262 8.77 31.84 15.02
N THR A 263 8.67 33.03 14.43
CA THR A 263 9.84 33.84 14.03
C THR A 263 9.76 35.25 14.61
N ALA A 264 10.91 35.81 14.95
CA ALA A 264 11.07 37.18 15.43
C ALA A 264 11.91 38.05 14.49
N GLY A 265 12.19 37.55 13.28
CA GLY A 265 12.89 38.24 12.21
C GLY A 265 12.49 37.65 10.86
N THR A 266 13.01 38.25 9.79
CA THR A 266 12.76 37.80 8.41
C THR A 266 13.48 36.48 8.12
N VAL A 267 12.76 35.57 7.46
CA VAL A 267 13.33 34.35 6.86
C VAL A 267 13.64 34.65 5.40
N ASN A 268 14.91 34.56 5.02
CA ASN A 268 15.36 34.81 3.66
C ASN A 268 15.46 33.49 2.91
N VAL A 269 14.67 33.36 1.84
CA VAL A 269 14.76 32.20 0.95
C VAL A 269 15.99 32.39 0.06
N ASN A 270 16.82 31.36 -0.08
CA ASN A 270 18.05 31.46 -0.86
C ASN A 270 17.78 31.43 -2.38
N VAL A 271 18.74 31.91 -3.17
CA VAL A 271 18.65 31.93 -4.65
C VAL A 271 18.34 30.54 -5.20
N GLY A 272 17.32 30.43 -6.05
CA GLY A 272 16.86 29.17 -6.63
C GLY A 272 16.23 28.18 -5.63
N GLN A 273 16.14 28.52 -4.35
CA GLN A 273 15.63 27.62 -3.32
C GLN A 273 14.09 27.59 -3.33
N THR A 274 13.54 26.41 -3.11
CA THR A 274 12.10 26.21 -2.87
C THR A 274 11.85 26.01 -1.38
N LEU A 275 11.06 26.89 -0.78
CA LEU A 275 10.51 26.73 0.57
C LEU A 275 9.06 26.21 0.46
N MET A 276 8.83 25.01 0.97
CA MET A 276 7.58 24.26 0.72
C MET A 276 6.88 23.84 2.01
N GLY A 277 5.58 24.13 2.09
CA GLY A 277 4.66 23.63 3.11
C GLY A 277 3.85 22.46 2.57
N ALA A 278 2.56 22.66 2.33
CA ALA A 278 1.63 21.64 1.82
C ALA A 278 1.77 21.44 0.31
N GLY A 279 1.66 20.20 -0.16
CA GLY A 279 1.69 19.87 -1.58
C GLY A 279 2.31 18.51 -1.84
N SER A 280 2.85 18.32 -3.05
CA SER A 280 3.49 17.07 -3.45
C SER A 280 4.88 17.31 -4.04
N VAL A 281 5.86 16.51 -3.62
CA VAL A 281 7.22 16.51 -4.17
C VAL A 281 7.64 15.09 -4.52
N THR A 282 8.17 14.89 -5.73
CA THR A 282 8.71 13.58 -6.13
C THR A 282 10.16 13.48 -5.71
N VAL A 283 10.45 12.53 -4.84
CA VAL A 283 11.77 12.28 -4.26
C VAL A 283 12.41 11.05 -4.87
N ARG A 284 13.75 10.99 -4.78
CA ARG A 284 14.55 9.87 -5.25
C ARG A 284 15.32 9.22 -4.09
N SER A 285 15.27 7.90 -4.00
CA SER A 285 16.09 7.12 -3.07
C SER A 285 17.48 6.79 -3.65
N PRO A 286 18.47 6.40 -2.82
CA PRO A 286 19.78 5.94 -3.28
C PRO A 286 19.73 4.80 -4.30
N SER A 287 18.80 3.86 -4.15
CA SER A 287 18.58 2.77 -5.12
C SER A 287 17.98 3.23 -6.46
N GLY A 288 17.65 4.52 -6.60
CA GLY A 288 17.09 5.10 -7.82
C GLY A 288 15.57 5.06 -7.90
N ARG A 289 14.89 4.64 -6.83
CA ARG A 289 13.42 4.64 -6.78
C ARG A 289 12.89 6.07 -6.72
N THR A 290 11.85 6.36 -7.49
CA THR A 290 11.14 7.64 -7.43
C THR A 290 9.77 7.44 -6.79
N VAL A 291 9.42 8.29 -5.84
CA VAL A 291 8.13 8.25 -5.13
C VAL A 291 7.64 9.65 -4.85
N THR A 292 6.33 9.86 -4.95
CA THR A 292 5.69 11.13 -4.59
C THR A 292 5.42 11.18 -3.09
N LEU A 293 6.02 12.15 -2.41
CA LEU A 293 5.71 12.53 -1.04
C LEU A 293 4.61 13.58 -1.06
N THR A 294 3.55 13.37 -0.27
CA THR A 294 2.60 14.44 0.09
C THR A 294 3.04 15.06 1.41
N THR A 295 3.20 16.37 1.45
CA THR A 295 3.73 17.09 2.60
C THR A 295 2.58 17.62 3.50
N PRO A 296 2.76 17.62 4.84
CA PRO A 296 1.66 17.84 5.80
C PRO A 296 1.22 19.31 5.95
N GLY A 297 1.94 20.26 5.33
CA GLY A 297 1.72 21.68 5.54
C GLY A 297 2.62 22.28 6.61
N ALA A 298 2.86 23.59 6.51
CA ALA A 298 3.58 24.35 7.51
C ALA A 298 3.06 25.78 7.64
N THR A 299 3.16 26.29 8.86
CA THR A 299 2.80 27.67 9.22
C THR A 299 4.02 28.40 9.75
N ILE A 300 4.25 29.63 9.31
CA ILE A 300 5.18 30.58 9.95
C ILE A 300 4.37 31.71 10.56
N GLU A 301 4.38 31.79 11.88
CA GLU A 301 3.87 32.91 12.66
C GLU A 301 5.02 33.87 12.95
N SER A 302 4.94 35.08 12.40
CA SER A 302 6.03 36.05 12.42
C SER A 302 5.67 37.30 13.21
N ASN A 303 6.42 37.51 14.30
CA ASN A 303 6.25 38.56 15.29
C ASN A 303 7.47 39.49 15.29
N ILE A 304 7.68 40.23 14.19
CA ILE A 304 8.82 41.13 14.05
C ILE A 304 8.42 42.54 14.52
N ALA A 305 9.19 43.09 15.46
CA ALA A 305 9.00 44.43 16.01
C ALA A 305 9.83 45.49 15.25
N ALA A 306 9.77 45.46 13.91
CA ALA A 306 10.43 46.44 13.04
C ALA A 306 9.48 46.91 11.91
N ASN A 307 9.76 48.08 11.35
CA ASN A 307 8.98 48.68 10.27
C ASN A 307 9.53 48.26 8.89
N GLY A 308 8.64 48.00 7.92
CA GLY A 308 8.99 47.71 6.53
C GLY A 308 9.72 46.39 6.38
N VAL A 309 9.36 45.38 7.17
CA VAL A 309 10.00 44.07 7.17
C VAL A 309 8.99 42.96 6.91
N SER A 310 9.44 41.99 6.12
CA SER A 310 8.66 40.80 5.77
C SER A 310 8.83 39.66 6.77
N ALA A 311 7.84 38.77 6.84
CA ALA A 311 8.06 37.43 7.42
C ALA A 311 9.00 36.62 6.53
N ILE A 312 8.71 36.61 5.22
CA ILE A 312 9.50 35.94 4.19
C ILE A 312 10.03 36.95 3.17
N SER A 313 11.34 36.93 2.94
CA SER A 313 11.97 37.67 1.84
C SER A 313 12.39 36.69 0.74
N MET A 314 11.90 36.93 -0.48
CA MET A 314 12.19 36.13 -1.65
C MET A 314 13.54 36.52 -2.26
N ALA A 315 14.21 35.57 -2.92
CA ALA A 315 15.42 35.79 -3.73
C ALA A 315 15.18 35.45 -5.21
N ASP A 316 16.20 35.70 -6.05
CA ASP A 316 16.17 35.34 -7.47
C ASP A 316 15.85 33.85 -7.67
N ASN A 317 14.90 33.58 -8.57
CA ASN A 317 14.44 32.23 -8.93
C ASN A 317 13.97 31.37 -7.75
N SER A 318 13.69 31.98 -6.58
CA SER A 318 13.20 31.26 -5.41
C SER A 318 11.71 30.93 -5.55
N THR A 319 11.26 29.90 -4.83
CA THR A 319 9.85 29.49 -4.82
C THR A 319 9.33 29.37 -3.39
N LEU A 320 8.19 29.99 -3.10
CA LEU A 320 7.41 29.79 -1.88
C LEU A 320 6.13 29.04 -2.25
N SER A 321 5.95 27.83 -1.72
CA SER A 321 4.82 26.97 -2.11
C SER A 321 4.10 26.36 -0.91
N GLY A 322 2.76 26.42 -0.90
CA GLY A 322 1.96 25.65 0.07
C GLY A 322 2.09 26.08 1.53
N MET A 323 2.64 27.25 1.78
CA MET A 323 2.88 27.76 3.14
C MET A 323 1.67 28.53 3.66
N THR A 324 1.46 28.47 4.97
CA THR A 324 0.66 29.47 5.68
C THR A 324 1.60 30.47 6.34
N ILE A 325 1.51 31.74 6.00
CA ILE A 325 2.33 32.80 6.59
C ILE A 325 1.40 33.78 7.28
N VAL A 326 1.61 33.95 8.58
CA VAL A 326 0.90 34.93 9.40
C VAL A 326 1.92 35.92 9.92
N ARG A 327 1.81 37.17 9.48
CA ARG A 327 2.67 38.27 9.91
C ARG A 327 1.84 39.25 10.72
N ASP A 328 1.94 39.15 12.04
CA ASP A 328 1.27 40.08 12.95
C ASP A 328 2.30 41.05 13.55
N THR A 329 2.02 42.35 13.54
CA THR A 329 2.84 43.31 14.29
C THR A 329 2.26 43.53 15.69
N PRO A 330 2.99 43.17 16.77
CA PRO A 330 2.82 43.80 18.08
C PRO A 330 3.03 45.32 17.94
N PRO A 331 2.59 46.15 18.92
CA PRO A 331 2.44 47.59 18.74
C PRO A 331 3.78 48.31 18.50
N ALA A 332 4.19 48.36 17.24
CA ALA A 332 5.24 49.20 16.69
C ALA A 332 4.72 49.76 15.36
N ASN A 333 5.17 50.97 14.99
CA ASN A 333 4.74 51.68 13.78
C ASN A 333 5.32 51.04 12.52
N GLY A 334 4.91 49.80 12.22
CA GLY A 334 5.43 48.99 11.13
C GLY A 334 4.43 48.76 10.02
N ASP A 335 4.91 48.82 8.78
CA ASP A 335 4.28 48.33 7.56
C ASP A 335 4.64 46.84 7.34
N PRO A 336 3.92 45.85 7.92
CA PRO A 336 4.27 44.45 7.76
C PRO A 336 3.99 43.93 6.35
N HIS A 337 4.91 43.12 5.86
CA HIS A 337 4.74 42.31 4.66
C HIS A 337 4.64 40.83 5.06
N ALA A 338 3.63 40.08 4.63
CA ALA A 338 3.68 38.63 4.87
C ALA A 338 4.79 38.01 4.02
N VAL A 339 4.86 38.41 2.74
CA VAL A 339 5.95 38.06 1.83
C VAL A 339 6.38 39.31 1.08
N GLU A 340 7.68 39.46 0.87
CA GLU A 340 8.22 40.51 -0.02
C GLU A 340 9.15 39.95 -1.09
N ALA A 341 9.18 40.67 -2.22
CA ALA A 341 10.13 40.48 -3.31
C ALA A 341 10.60 41.86 -3.75
N ILE A 342 11.84 42.22 -3.41
CA ILE A 342 12.41 43.54 -3.69
C ILE A 342 13.70 43.37 -4.49
N GLY A 343 13.76 43.90 -5.70
CA GLY A 343 14.97 43.82 -6.53
C GLY A 343 15.27 42.41 -7.06
N VAL A 344 14.28 41.53 -7.17
CA VAL A 344 14.49 40.12 -7.56
C VAL A 344 13.90 39.77 -8.92
N ASN A 345 14.44 38.72 -9.53
CA ASN A 345 13.97 38.18 -10.80
C ASN A 345 13.53 36.72 -10.69
N GLY A 346 12.37 36.39 -11.26
CA GLY A 346 11.93 35.00 -11.44
C GLY A 346 11.38 34.33 -10.18
N ALA A 347 11.10 35.06 -9.11
CA ALA A 347 10.53 34.48 -7.90
C ALA A 347 9.08 33.97 -8.13
N THR A 348 8.73 32.86 -7.50
CA THR A 348 7.42 32.22 -7.60
C THR A 348 6.77 32.11 -6.22
N ILE A 349 5.54 32.61 -6.08
CA ILE A 349 4.72 32.54 -4.87
C ILE A 349 3.44 31.79 -5.24
N VAL A 350 3.30 30.54 -4.81
CA VAL A 350 2.23 29.65 -5.29
C VAL A 350 1.51 28.86 -4.20
N ASN A 351 0.17 28.76 -4.28
CA ASN A 351 -0.64 27.93 -3.39
C ASN A 351 -0.46 28.24 -1.88
N ASN A 352 -0.17 29.49 -1.53
CA ASN A 352 0.04 29.90 -0.14
C ASN A 352 -1.21 30.56 0.46
N THR A 353 -1.28 30.58 1.79
CA THR A 353 -2.18 31.45 2.56
C THR A 353 -1.34 32.50 3.28
N LEU A 354 -1.46 33.77 2.89
CA LEU A 354 -0.58 34.86 3.29
C LEU A 354 -1.38 35.98 3.94
N THR A 355 -1.12 36.25 5.21
CA THR A 355 -1.82 37.30 5.96
C THR A 355 -0.81 38.22 6.64
N ALA A 356 -0.95 39.52 6.43
CA ALA A 356 -0.29 40.54 7.23
C ALA A 356 -1.31 41.37 8.00
N THR A 357 -1.10 41.53 9.30
CA THR A 357 -1.96 42.34 10.18
C THR A 357 -1.14 43.45 10.81
N SER A 358 -1.59 44.69 10.63
CA SER A 358 -1.02 45.86 11.31
C SER A 358 -2.02 46.55 12.22
N THR A 359 -1.53 46.98 13.38
CA THR A 359 -2.30 47.79 14.34
C THR A 359 -2.01 49.29 14.20
N ASN A 360 -0.88 49.67 13.59
CA ASN A 360 -0.37 51.05 13.64
C ASN A 360 0.01 51.65 12.27
N SER A 361 0.28 50.84 11.24
CA SER A 361 0.62 51.31 9.88
C SER A 361 -0.02 50.44 8.80
N ASN A 362 0.26 50.66 7.51
CA ASN A 362 -0.35 49.90 6.42
C ASN A 362 -0.01 48.41 6.53
N ALA A 363 -0.87 47.53 6.06
CA ALA A 363 -0.59 46.09 6.06
C ALA A 363 -0.59 45.56 4.63
N PHE A 364 0.45 44.79 4.29
CA PHE A 364 0.65 44.26 2.94
C PHE A 364 0.71 42.73 3.00
N GLY A 365 -0.25 42.05 2.39
CA GLY A 365 -0.18 40.60 2.26
C GLY A 365 1.07 40.19 1.46
N VAL A 366 1.20 40.72 0.25
CA VAL A 366 2.41 40.57 -0.58
C VAL A 366 2.89 41.92 -1.07
N TYR A 367 4.19 42.17 -0.94
CA TYR A 367 4.85 43.42 -1.34
C TYR A 367 5.91 43.16 -2.43
N ILE A 368 5.66 43.63 -3.66
CA ILE A 368 6.56 43.48 -4.80
C ILE A 368 7.08 44.86 -5.22
N GLN A 369 8.40 45.00 -5.30
CA GLN A 369 9.03 46.26 -5.71
C GLN A 369 10.28 46.00 -6.56
N ASP A 370 10.47 46.80 -7.61
CA ASP A 370 11.68 46.80 -8.45
C ASP A 370 12.07 45.40 -8.95
N SER A 371 11.08 44.55 -9.24
CA SER A 371 11.24 43.12 -9.47
C SER A 371 10.72 42.69 -10.84
N SER A 372 11.23 41.58 -11.38
CA SER A 372 10.87 41.13 -12.72
C SER A 372 10.52 39.65 -12.80
N ASN A 373 9.63 39.30 -13.72
CA ASN A 373 9.21 37.93 -14.00
C ASN A 373 8.68 37.20 -12.76
N ILE A 374 7.94 37.89 -11.90
CA ILE A 374 7.39 37.31 -10.67
C ILE A 374 6.10 36.55 -10.99
N THR A 375 5.96 35.33 -10.49
CA THR A 375 4.72 34.55 -10.63
C THR A 375 4.00 34.46 -9.29
N ILE A 376 2.73 34.85 -9.27
CA ILE A 376 1.85 34.78 -8.10
C ILE A 376 0.60 34.00 -8.50
N SER A 377 0.45 32.77 -8.00
CA SER A 377 -0.70 31.94 -8.41
C SER A 377 -1.29 31.04 -7.34
N GLY A 378 -2.61 30.85 -7.36
CA GLY A 378 -3.29 29.93 -6.44
C GLY A 378 -3.25 30.35 -4.97
N ASN A 379 -2.87 31.60 -4.66
CA ASN A 379 -2.71 32.06 -3.28
C ASN A 379 -4.01 32.66 -2.73
N THR A 380 -4.16 32.60 -1.42
CA THR A 380 -5.06 33.46 -0.65
C THR A 380 -4.22 34.53 0.05
N ILE A 381 -4.42 35.81 -0.28
CA ILE A 381 -3.57 36.92 0.17
C ILE A 381 -4.43 37.98 0.86
N SER A 382 -4.04 38.37 2.08
CA SER A 382 -4.75 39.35 2.89
C SER A 382 -3.82 40.37 3.55
N GLY A 383 -4.13 41.66 3.39
CA GLY A 383 -3.56 42.75 4.19
C GLY A 383 -4.63 43.38 5.06
N VAL A 384 -4.44 43.36 6.38
CA VAL A 384 -5.44 43.76 7.37
C VAL A 384 -4.93 44.91 8.23
N ARG A 385 -5.56 46.07 8.08
CA ARG A 385 -5.38 47.24 8.93
C ARG A 385 -6.70 47.98 9.11
N PRO A 386 -7.50 47.65 10.15
CA PRO A 386 -8.86 48.21 10.32
C PRO A 386 -8.92 49.74 10.29
N SER A 387 -7.93 50.42 10.87
CA SER A 387 -7.95 51.88 11.03
C SER A 387 -7.27 52.68 9.92
N ALA A 388 -6.69 52.05 8.88
CA ALA A 388 -6.25 52.78 7.68
C ALA A 388 -6.18 51.89 6.41
N VAL A 389 -5.01 51.73 5.75
CA VAL A 389 -4.90 51.03 4.48
C VAL A 389 -4.53 49.56 4.68
N GLY A 390 -5.42 48.66 4.25
CA GLY A 390 -5.13 47.23 4.09
C GLY A 390 -4.95 46.90 2.61
N ILE A 391 -3.84 46.26 2.26
CA ILE A 391 -3.47 45.94 0.88
C ILE A 391 -3.20 44.44 0.75
N GLY A 392 -3.96 43.74 -0.08
CA GLY A 392 -3.70 42.33 -0.39
C GLY A 392 -2.38 42.18 -1.15
N LEU A 393 -2.33 42.70 -2.37
CA LEU A 393 -1.16 42.65 -3.25
C LEU A 393 -0.70 44.06 -3.65
N TYR A 394 0.54 44.40 -3.32
CA TYR A 394 1.20 45.64 -3.72
C TYR A 394 2.25 45.37 -4.79
N ILE A 395 2.21 46.14 -5.88
CA ILE A 395 3.16 46.01 -7.00
C ILE A 395 3.68 47.39 -7.38
N ASN A 396 5.00 47.58 -7.31
CA ASN A 396 5.67 48.81 -7.69
C ASN A 396 6.82 48.53 -8.67
N ASN A 397 6.86 49.26 -9.79
CA ASN A 397 7.95 49.21 -10.79
C ASN A 397 8.39 47.77 -11.12
N SER A 398 7.42 46.88 -11.41
CA SER A 398 7.67 45.44 -11.50
C SER A 398 6.92 44.75 -12.62
N SER A 399 7.43 43.59 -13.06
CA SER A 399 6.72 42.70 -13.99
C SER A 399 6.25 41.42 -13.30
N VAL A 400 4.93 41.17 -13.37
CA VAL A 400 4.27 40.11 -12.60
C VAL A 400 3.23 39.36 -13.42
N LYS A 401 3.09 38.04 -13.20
CA LYS A 401 1.93 37.24 -13.60
C LYS A 401 1.11 36.91 -12.36
N VAL A 402 -0.17 37.29 -12.36
CA VAL A 402 -1.06 37.10 -11.20
C VAL A 402 -2.29 36.29 -11.62
N ALA A 403 -2.33 35.00 -11.29
CA ALA A 403 -3.37 34.09 -11.78
C ALA A 403 -4.00 33.22 -10.68
N ASP A 404 -5.32 33.07 -10.71
CA ASP A 404 -6.05 32.15 -9.82
C ASP A 404 -5.87 32.44 -8.33
N ASN A 405 -5.72 33.71 -7.93
CA ASN A 405 -5.57 34.10 -6.53
C ASN A 405 -6.88 34.65 -5.93
N THR A 406 -7.07 34.44 -4.63
CA THR A 406 -8.05 35.19 -3.82
C THR A 406 -7.32 36.32 -3.09
N LEU A 407 -7.68 37.57 -3.37
CA LEU A 407 -6.96 38.76 -2.92
C LEU A 407 -7.85 39.66 -2.07
N GLY A 408 -7.35 40.13 -0.93
CA GLY A 408 -8.12 40.94 0.01
C GLY A 408 -7.33 42.03 0.70
N GLY A 409 -7.85 43.26 0.67
CA GLY A 409 -7.42 44.34 1.57
C GLY A 409 -8.54 44.65 2.55
N THR A 410 -8.24 44.79 3.84
CA THR A 410 -9.23 45.17 4.86
C THR A 410 -8.75 46.35 5.69
N GLY A 411 -9.43 47.48 5.57
CA GLY A 411 -9.18 48.71 6.32
C GLY A 411 -10.13 49.85 5.95
N SER A 412 -9.98 51.01 6.58
CA SER A 412 -10.65 52.26 6.18
C SER A 412 -10.49 52.57 4.68
N THR A 413 -9.31 52.23 4.14
CA THR A 413 -9.05 52.14 2.70
C THR A 413 -8.63 50.70 2.39
N SER A 414 -9.29 50.06 1.44
CA SER A 414 -9.13 48.63 1.18
C SER A 414 -8.77 48.37 -0.27
N TYR A 415 -7.57 47.87 -0.52
CA TYR A 415 -7.12 47.46 -1.86
C TYR A 415 -6.88 45.96 -1.90
N ALA A 416 -7.59 45.25 -2.77
CA ALA A 416 -7.24 43.86 -3.09
C ALA A 416 -5.91 43.82 -3.86
N VAL A 417 -5.75 44.76 -4.80
CA VAL A 417 -4.53 45.01 -5.58
C VAL A 417 -4.26 46.51 -5.60
N TYR A 418 -3.00 46.90 -5.35
CA TYR A 418 -2.56 48.29 -5.45
C TYR A 418 -1.30 48.40 -6.31
N LEU A 419 -1.42 49.08 -7.44
CA LEU A 419 -0.34 49.25 -8.42
C LEU A 419 0.28 50.64 -8.31
N VAL A 420 1.61 50.72 -8.31
CA VAL A 420 2.34 51.98 -8.18
C VAL A 420 3.39 52.08 -9.27
N ALA A 421 3.37 53.18 -10.02
CA ALA A 421 4.43 53.52 -10.98
C ALA A 421 4.68 55.02 -10.95
N ASN A 422 5.83 55.46 -10.41
CA ASN A 422 6.24 56.86 -10.44
C ASN A 422 6.81 57.24 -11.81
N GLY A 423 7.16 58.52 -12.00
CA GLY A 423 7.73 58.98 -13.27
C GLY A 423 9.01 58.22 -13.62
N GLY A 424 8.98 57.47 -14.73
CA GLY A 424 10.08 56.59 -15.17
C GLY A 424 9.90 55.12 -14.83
N ASP A 425 9.01 54.78 -13.89
CA ASP A 425 8.71 53.41 -13.49
C ASP A 425 7.80 52.71 -14.51
N THR A 426 7.87 51.39 -14.56
CA THR A 426 6.95 50.56 -15.36
C THR A 426 6.42 49.39 -14.56
N VAL A 427 5.10 49.28 -14.45
CA VAL A 427 4.41 48.07 -13.99
C VAL A 427 3.92 47.29 -15.20
N THR A 428 4.26 46.01 -15.28
CA THR A 428 3.82 45.12 -16.37
C THR A 428 3.08 43.93 -15.81
N ILE A 429 1.78 43.85 -16.07
CA ILE A 429 0.97 42.66 -15.83
C ILE A 429 1.10 41.73 -17.04
N GLN A 430 1.70 40.56 -16.82
CA GLN A 430 2.01 39.59 -17.87
C GLN A 430 0.75 38.86 -18.36
N PRO A 431 0.74 38.35 -19.61
CA PRO A 431 -0.36 37.57 -20.16
C PRO A 431 -0.76 36.37 -19.28
N GLY A 432 -2.06 36.09 -19.25
CA GLY A 432 -2.62 35.00 -18.43
C GLY A 432 -2.80 35.37 -16.96
N SER A 433 -2.79 36.66 -16.61
CA SER A 433 -3.12 37.14 -15.25
C SER A 433 -4.64 37.18 -15.04
N THR A 434 -5.25 36.00 -14.98
CA THR A 434 -6.72 35.79 -14.94
C THR A 434 -7.13 34.86 -13.81
N GLY A 435 -8.45 34.71 -13.57
CA GLY A 435 -8.97 33.78 -12.57
C GLY A 435 -8.87 34.27 -11.13
N ASN A 436 -8.47 35.53 -10.93
CA ASN A 436 -8.40 36.11 -9.59
C ASN A 436 -9.79 36.49 -9.08
N THR A 437 -9.94 36.51 -7.75
CA THR A 437 -11.16 36.96 -7.06
C THR A 437 -10.80 37.94 -5.96
N PHE A 438 -11.62 38.97 -5.75
CA PHE A 438 -11.44 39.90 -4.65
C PHE A 438 -12.33 39.49 -3.48
N SER A 439 -11.71 39.06 -2.37
CA SER A 439 -12.43 38.76 -1.13
C SER A 439 -12.84 40.02 -0.37
N ASN A 440 -12.03 41.08 -0.47
CA ASN A 440 -12.33 42.42 0.05
C ASN A 440 -11.45 43.49 -0.62
N GLY A 441 -11.94 44.73 -0.69
CA GLY A 441 -11.24 45.85 -1.29
C GLY A 441 -11.38 45.94 -2.81
N VAL A 442 -10.70 46.92 -3.39
CA VAL A 442 -10.79 47.23 -4.83
C VAL A 442 -9.42 47.17 -5.50
N CYS A 443 -9.40 47.22 -6.82
CA CYS A 443 -8.20 47.55 -7.58
C CYS A 443 -7.93 49.06 -7.47
N GLY A 444 -6.71 49.44 -7.10
CA GLY A 444 -6.26 50.83 -7.10
C GLY A 444 -4.91 50.98 -7.81
N PHE A 445 -4.67 52.16 -8.37
CA PHE A 445 -3.39 52.49 -8.98
C PHE A 445 -3.03 53.96 -8.74
N VAL A 446 -1.74 54.27 -8.66
CA VAL A 446 -1.25 55.64 -8.51
C VAL A 446 0.09 55.86 -9.21
N GLY A 447 0.30 57.10 -9.64
CA GLY A 447 1.57 57.59 -10.16
C GLY A 447 1.53 57.97 -11.63
N ALA A 448 2.63 58.53 -12.12
CA ALA A 448 2.77 59.06 -13.49
C ALA A 448 3.61 58.16 -14.41
N GLY A 449 3.89 56.93 -13.98
CA GLY A 449 4.64 55.93 -14.74
C GLY A 449 3.79 55.17 -15.76
N THR A 450 4.35 54.09 -16.28
CA THR A 450 3.70 53.27 -17.32
C THR A 450 3.08 52.02 -16.71
N PHE A 451 1.82 51.74 -17.06
CA PHE A 451 1.12 50.49 -16.72
C PHE A 451 0.85 49.72 -18.02
N ASN A 452 1.39 48.51 -18.11
CA ASN A 452 1.25 47.62 -19.27
C ASN A 452 0.49 46.36 -18.89
N GLY A 453 -0.43 45.92 -19.75
CA GLY A 453 -1.21 44.71 -19.55
C GLY A 453 -2.48 44.95 -18.74
N THR A 454 -3.10 43.88 -18.25
CA THR A 454 -4.34 43.96 -17.46
C THR A 454 -4.43 42.74 -16.56
N LEU A 455 -4.77 42.96 -15.29
CA LEU A 455 -5.12 41.89 -14.35
C LEU A 455 -6.63 41.69 -14.41
N ILE A 456 -7.10 40.45 -14.54
CA ILE A 456 -8.55 40.15 -14.51
C ILE A 456 -8.92 39.55 -13.15
N ALA A 457 -9.85 40.19 -12.46
CA ALA A 457 -10.41 39.72 -11.19
C ALA A 457 -11.94 39.86 -11.19
N ASP A 458 -12.66 38.84 -10.70
CA ASP A 458 -14.13 38.79 -10.69
C ASP A 458 -14.77 39.11 -12.06
N GLY A 459 -14.10 38.69 -13.13
CA GLY A 459 -14.51 38.97 -14.52
C GLY A 459 -14.33 40.41 -14.98
N SER A 460 -13.76 41.29 -14.15
CA SER A 460 -13.53 42.70 -14.46
C SER A 460 -12.03 43.02 -14.60
N PRO A 461 -11.65 43.94 -15.50
CA PRO A 461 -10.26 44.38 -15.61
C PRO A 461 -9.86 45.29 -14.45
N CYS A 462 -8.70 45.02 -13.87
CA CYS A 462 -7.92 45.89 -13.01
C CYS A 462 -6.80 46.48 -13.90
N PRO A 463 -6.86 47.81 -14.19
CA PRO A 463 -5.95 48.49 -15.10
C PRO A 463 -4.47 48.29 -14.78
#